data_AF-A0AAU9NS70-F1
#
_entry.id   AF-A0AAU9NS70-F1
#
_cell.length_a   1.000
_cell.length_b   1.000
_cell.length_c   1.000
_cell.angle_alpha   90.00
_cell.angle_beta   90.00
_cell.angle_gamma   90.00
#
_symmetry.space_group_name_H-M   'P 1'
#
loop_
_entity.id
_entity.type
_entity.pdbx_description
1 polymer ?
#
loop_
_entity_poly.entity_id
_entity_poly.type
_entity_poly.pdbx_seq_one_letter_code
_entity_poly.pdbx_strand_id
1 'polypeptide(L)'
;MALVNPFSSLTSGDKQWVDHISKTLKKQLAINVDTPPLSIFQIPQILKDEKPEVYVPQRIGLGPNHHFQPELYQNMEQNKLTSVKRVLKSNKVQVSEDQVVDKVKEIIPIICACYDLYLDADDDTLAWLFTIDSLFFIDLLGAYIDQQVAIDAKDFIMLENQIPLIVLKEIQKVLSGSYDETQEDFWESKFGYFCKCHSPFILSKEKIDLVE
;
A
#
# COMPACT_ATOMS: atom_id res chain seq x y z
N MET A 1 30.38 -43.71 -8.60
CA MET A 1 29.77 -42.60 -9.36
C MET A 1 29.55 -41.46 -8.39
N ALA A 2 30.29 -40.36 -8.54
CA ALA A 2 30.17 -39.21 -7.66
C ALA A 2 28.85 -38.47 -7.92
N LEU A 3 28.11 -38.17 -6.86
CA LEU A 3 26.93 -37.31 -6.89
C LEU A 3 27.37 -35.93 -7.40
N VAL A 4 26.97 -35.59 -8.62
CA VAL A 4 27.15 -34.25 -9.16
C VAL A 4 26.28 -33.31 -8.32
N ASN A 5 26.93 -32.44 -7.56
CA ASN A 5 26.24 -31.44 -6.74
C ASN A 5 25.50 -30.47 -7.69
N PRO A 6 24.16 -30.34 -7.63
CA PRO A 6 23.39 -29.51 -8.57
C PRO A 6 23.79 -28.03 -8.56
N PHE A 7 24.52 -27.59 -7.52
CA PHE A 7 24.93 -26.22 -7.29
C PHE A 7 26.30 -25.84 -7.89
N SER A 8 26.97 -26.73 -8.65
CA SER A 8 28.37 -26.50 -9.04
C SER A 8 28.59 -25.48 -10.18
N SER A 9 27.54 -24.84 -10.71
CA SER A 9 27.71 -23.72 -11.64
C SER A 9 26.58 -22.70 -11.50
N LEU A 10 26.73 -21.76 -10.56
CA LEU A 10 25.89 -20.56 -10.54
C LEU A 10 26.05 -19.81 -11.86
N THR A 11 24.95 -19.66 -12.59
CA THR A 11 24.88 -18.81 -13.77
C THR A 11 24.99 -17.33 -13.37
N SER A 12 25.20 -16.44 -14.34
CA SER A 12 25.20 -15.00 -14.08
C SER A 12 23.86 -14.50 -13.52
N GLY A 13 22.75 -15.15 -13.88
CA GLY A 13 21.42 -14.84 -13.35
C GLY A 13 21.28 -15.25 -11.89
N ASP A 14 21.84 -16.40 -11.50
CA ASP A 14 21.74 -16.89 -10.11
C ASP A 14 22.49 -15.97 -9.14
N LYS A 15 23.62 -15.39 -9.55
CA LYS A 15 24.34 -14.41 -8.73
C LYS A 15 23.54 -13.12 -8.53
N GLN A 16 22.91 -12.62 -9.60
CA GLN A 16 22.07 -11.41 -9.53
C GLN A 16 20.87 -11.64 -8.60
N TRP A 17 20.25 -12.82 -8.66
CA TRP A 17 19.16 -13.18 -7.75
C TRP A 17 19.64 -13.26 -6.30
N VAL A 18 20.77 -13.93 -6.01
CA VAL A 18 21.33 -14.03 -4.66
C VAL A 18 21.64 -12.65 -4.08
N ASP A 19 22.27 -11.78 -4.87
CA ASP A 19 22.61 -10.42 -4.44
C ASP A 19 21.34 -9.61 -4.15
N HIS A 20 20.33 -9.72 -5.02
CA HIS A 20 19.05 -9.06 -4.85
C HIS A 20 18.32 -9.54 -3.59
N ILE A 21 18.09 -10.85 -3.45
CA ILE A 21 17.32 -11.40 -2.33
C ILE A 21 18.03 -11.18 -0.99
N SER A 22 19.37 -11.29 -0.95
CA SER A 22 20.18 -11.00 0.23
C SER A 22 20.09 -9.53 0.64
N LYS A 23 20.14 -8.60 -0.33
CA LYS A 23 19.97 -7.17 -0.07
C LYS A 23 18.57 -6.85 0.44
N THR A 24 17.53 -7.43 -0.15
CA THR A 24 16.13 -7.26 0.27
C THR A 24 15.92 -7.76 1.69
N LEU A 25 16.37 -8.99 2.01
CA LEU A 25 16.26 -9.55 3.36
C LEU A 25 17.00 -8.69 4.40
N LYS A 26 18.22 -8.24 4.10
CA LYS A 26 18.98 -7.36 5.01
C LYS A 26 18.28 -6.03 5.25
N LYS A 27 17.67 -5.44 4.22
CA LYS A 27 16.88 -4.21 4.36
C LYS A 27 15.66 -4.44 5.26
N GLN A 28 14.93 -5.54 5.06
CA GLN A 28 13.76 -5.89 5.88
C GLN A 28 14.15 -6.09 7.36
N LEU A 29 15.22 -6.83 7.63
CA LEU A 29 15.72 -7.07 8.99
C LEU A 29 16.26 -5.81 9.68
N ALA A 30 16.64 -4.78 8.92
CA ALA A 30 17.16 -3.52 9.47
C ALA A 30 16.06 -2.53 9.88
N ILE A 31 14.81 -2.76 9.46
CA ILE A 31 13.69 -1.87 9.76
C ILE A 31 13.04 -2.34 11.08
N ASN A 32 12.99 -1.45 12.06
CA ASN A 32 12.41 -1.71 13.39
C ASN A 32 10.87 -1.60 13.39
N VAL A 33 10.22 -2.18 12.39
CA VAL A 33 8.75 -2.25 12.29
C VAL A 33 8.38 -3.69 11.98
N ASP A 34 7.38 -4.22 12.69
CA ASP A 34 6.87 -5.56 12.43
C ASP A 34 6.43 -5.66 10.97
N THR A 35 7.09 -6.55 10.23
CA THR A 35 6.78 -6.75 8.81
C THR A 35 5.42 -7.42 8.70
N PRO A 36 4.41 -6.78 8.06
CA PRO A 36 3.14 -7.43 7.83
C PRO A 36 3.34 -8.71 7.01
N PRO A 37 2.47 -9.72 7.20
CA PRO A 37 2.56 -10.93 6.40
C PRO A 37 2.28 -10.60 4.92
N LEU A 38 2.72 -11.52 4.06
CA LEU A 38 2.26 -11.60 2.69
C LEU A 38 0.72 -11.61 2.67
N SER A 39 0.10 -10.57 2.11
CA SER A 39 -1.34 -10.29 2.29
C SER A 39 -2.04 -9.72 1.06
N ILE A 40 -1.29 -9.25 0.07
CA ILE A 40 -1.81 -8.72 -1.19
C ILE A 40 -1.46 -9.69 -2.30
N PHE A 41 -2.48 -10.33 -2.86
CA PHE A 41 -2.33 -11.38 -3.87
C PHE A 41 -2.89 -10.93 -5.22
N GLN A 42 -2.22 -11.30 -6.31
CA GLN A 42 -2.79 -11.15 -7.64
C GLN A 42 -3.96 -12.12 -7.82
N ILE A 43 -5.04 -11.63 -8.43
CA ILE A 43 -6.19 -12.48 -8.73
C ILE A 43 -5.85 -13.32 -9.97
N PRO A 44 -6.07 -14.64 -9.94
CA PRO A 44 -5.87 -15.52 -11.09
C PRO A 44 -6.61 -14.99 -12.33
N GLN A 45 -5.93 -15.00 -13.48
CA GLN A 45 -6.47 -14.42 -14.72
C GLN A 45 -7.84 -14.99 -15.11
N ILE A 46 -8.06 -16.29 -14.89
CA ILE A 46 -9.34 -16.96 -15.17
C ILE A 46 -10.50 -16.27 -14.43
N LEU A 47 -10.30 -15.91 -13.15
CA LEU A 47 -11.34 -15.22 -12.36
C LEU A 47 -11.55 -13.78 -12.85
N LYS A 48 -10.47 -13.11 -13.28
CA LYS A 48 -10.55 -11.76 -13.84
C LYS A 48 -11.30 -11.72 -15.16
N ASP A 49 -11.07 -12.71 -16.02
CA ASP A 49 -11.75 -12.83 -17.31
C ASP A 49 -13.24 -13.14 -17.14
N GLU A 50 -13.61 -13.88 -16.09
CA GLU A 50 -15.00 -14.17 -15.77
C GLU A 50 -15.77 -12.95 -15.23
N LYS A 51 -15.13 -12.14 -14.37
CA LYS A 51 -15.82 -11.03 -13.69
C LYS A 51 -14.89 -9.86 -13.30
N PRO A 52 -14.37 -9.09 -14.27
CA PRO A 52 -13.33 -8.09 -14.01
C PRO A 52 -13.79 -6.98 -13.06
N GLU A 53 -15.09 -6.64 -13.07
CA GLU A 53 -15.65 -5.52 -12.30
C GLU A 53 -15.68 -5.72 -10.78
N VAL A 54 -15.27 -6.90 -10.29
CA VAL A 54 -15.12 -7.22 -8.86
C VAL A 54 -13.66 -7.18 -8.41
N TYR A 55 -12.72 -7.37 -9.33
CA TYR A 55 -11.31 -7.53 -9.02
C TYR A 55 -10.47 -6.31 -9.40
N VAL A 56 -10.77 -5.69 -10.55
CA VAL A 56 -9.91 -4.67 -11.18
C VAL A 56 -10.55 -3.28 -11.07
N PRO A 57 -9.83 -2.27 -10.51
CA PRO A 57 -10.32 -0.90 -10.40
C PRO A 57 -10.71 -0.31 -11.76
N GLN A 58 -11.78 0.48 -11.79
CA GLN A 58 -12.34 1.03 -13.03
C GLN A 58 -12.06 2.53 -13.22
N ARG A 59 -11.81 3.25 -12.12
CA ARG A 59 -11.58 4.70 -12.12
C ARG A 59 -10.40 5.08 -11.25
N ILE A 60 -10.28 4.48 -10.07
CA ILE A 60 -9.30 4.86 -9.05
C ILE A 60 -8.40 3.67 -8.76
N GLY A 61 -7.20 3.67 -9.36
CA GLY A 61 -6.13 2.74 -8.98
C GLY A 61 -5.38 3.22 -7.74
N LEU A 62 -5.11 2.31 -6.80
CA LEU A 62 -4.28 2.48 -5.62
C LEU A 62 -3.20 1.40 -5.62
N GLY A 63 -1.98 1.80 -5.28
CA GLY A 63 -0.85 0.89 -5.23
C GLY A 63 -0.40 0.42 -6.63
N PRO A 64 0.59 -0.48 -6.68
CA PRO A 64 1.37 -0.74 -7.88
C PRO A 64 0.68 -1.65 -8.90
N ASN A 65 -0.29 -2.47 -8.49
CA ASN A 65 -0.91 -3.50 -9.35
C ASN A 65 -1.53 -2.92 -10.63
N HIS A 66 -2.11 -1.73 -10.53
CA HIS A 66 -2.81 -1.08 -11.65
C HIS A 66 -2.33 0.33 -11.96
N HIS A 67 -1.34 0.85 -11.22
CA HIS A 67 -0.93 2.24 -11.35
C HIS A 67 -0.44 2.60 -12.76
N PHE A 68 0.24 1.68 -13.43
CA PHE A 68 0.87 1.91 -14.73
C PHE A 68 -0.07 1.62 -15.92
N GLN A 69 -1.38 1.46 -15.68
CA GLN A 69 -2.38 1.32 -16.74
C GLN A 69 -2.88 2.70 -17.21
N PRO A 70 -2.68 3.08 -18.49
CA PRO A 70 -2.92 4.45 -18.96
C PRO A 70 -4.34 4.99 -18.73
N GLU A 71 -5.35 4.13 -18.86
CA GLU A 71 -6.77 4.51 -18.87
C GLU A 71 -7.30 4.90 -17.47
N LEU A 72 -6.83 4.22 -16.43
CA LEU A 72 -7.18 4.50 -15.04
C LEU A 72 -6.45 5.76 -14.52
N TYR A 73 -5.23 5.95 -15.00
CA TYR A 73 -4.30 6.94 -14.45
C TYR A 73 -4.57 8.36 -14.96
N GLN A 74 -4.86 8.52 -16.26
CA GLN A 74 -4.97 9.85 -16.89
C GLN A 74 -6.06 10.74 -16.28
N ASN A 75 -7.18 10.15 -15.86
CA ASN A 75 -8.34 10.92 -15.40
C ASN A 75 -8.34 11.23 -13.90
N MET A 76 -7.58 10.49 -13.08
CA MET A 76 -7.63 10.59 -11.62
C MET A 76 -6.41 11.24 -10.98
N GLU A 77 -5.27 11.31 -11.67
CA GLU A 77 -4.04 11.79 -11.05
C GLU A 77 -4.11 13.23 -10.55
N GLN A 78 -4.74 14.13 -11.32
CA GLN A 78 -4.90 15.53 -10.88
C GLN A 78 -5.79 15.67 -9.64
N ASN A 79 -6.77 14.77 -9.47
CA ASN A 79 -7.60 14.73 -8.27
C ASN A 79 -6.77 14.27 -7.06
N LYS A 80 -5.92 13.25 -7.22
CA LYS A 80 -5.01 12.79 -6.16
C LYS A 80 -4.05 13.90 -5.73
N LEU A 81 -3.42 14.59 -6.68
CA LEU A 81 -2.53 15.72 -6.39
C LEU A 81 -3.27 16.89 -5.70
N THR A 82 -4.55 17.10 -6.02
CA THR A 82 -5.39 18.08 -5.34
C THR A 82 -5.65 17.69 -3.88
N SER A 83 -5.91 16.41 -3.62
CA SER A 83 -6.06 15.87 -2.27
C SER A 83 -4.77 15.98 -1.45
N VAL A 84 -3.62 15.61 -2.03
CA VAL A 84 -2.30 15.79 -1.39
C VAL A 84 -2.12 17.24 -0.94
N LYS A 85 -2.34 18.21 -1.83
CA LYS A 85 -2.25 19.65 -1.49
C LYS A 85 -3.21 20.05 -0.36
N ARG A 86 -4.42 19.49 -0.33
CA ARG A 86 -5.40 19.80 0.72
C ARG A 86 -4.96 19.26 2.06
N VAL A 87 -4.50 18.01 2.12
CA VAL A 87 -4.03 17.36 3.35
C VAL A 87 -2.84 18.13 3.91
N LEU A 88 -1.79 18.34 3.10
CA LEU A 88 -0.58 19.05 3.55
C LEU A 88 -0.87 20.46 4.04
N LYS A 89 -1.80 21.20 3.41
CA LYS A 89 -2.20 22.56 3.86
C LYS A 89 -3.07 22.58 5.12
N SER A 90 -3.89 21.55 5.32
CA SER A 90 -4.85 21.50 6.43
C SER A 90 -4.23 20.98 7.72
N ASN A 91 -3.03 20.41 7.65
CA ASN A 91 -2.33 19.90 8.82
C ASN A 91 -1.84 21.02 9.73
N LYS A 92 -1.95 20.77 11.05
CA LYS A 92 -1.49 21.70 12.09
C LYS A 92 0.03 21.86 12.08
N VAL A 93 0.73 20.82 11.67
CA VAL A 93 2.19 20.79 11.50
C VAL A 93 2.50 21.07 10.03
N GLN A 94 3.42 22.00 9.78
CA GLN A 94 3.92 22.26 8.43
C GLN A 94 4.85 21.10 8.05
N VAL A 95 4.32 20.17 7.25
CA VAL A 95 5.03 19.02 6.72
C VAL A 95 5.14 19.18 5.21
N SER A 96 6.33 19.03 4.65
CA SER A 96 6.52 19.00 3.19
C SER A 96 6.22 17.63 2.61
N GLU A 97 5.93 17.60 1.31
CA GLU A 97 5.78 16.38 0.54
C GLU A 97 7.01 15.47 0.66
N ASP A 98 8.21 16.03 0.56
CA ASP A 98 9.47 15.28 0.64
C ASP A 98 9.62 14.60 2.00
N GLN A 99 9.22 15.24 3.10
CA GLN A 99 9.29 14.65 4.44
C GLN A 99 8.38 13.42 4.56
N VAL A 100 7.21 13.43 3.91
CA VAL A 100 6.30 12.28 3.89
C VAL A 100 6.88 11.17 3.02
N VAL A 101 7.37 11.51 1.82
CA VAL A 101 7.96 10.55 0.88
C VAL A 101 9.18 9.86 1.46
N ASP A 102 10.09 10.60 2.12
CA ASP A 102 11.28 10.04 2.76
C ASP A 102 10.91 9.00 3.83
N LYS A 103 9.84 9.26 4.60
CA LYS A 103 9.34 8.34 5.62
C LYS A 103 8.71 7.08 5.03
N VAL A 104 7.95 7.22 3.96
CA VAL A 104 7.44 6.05 3.21
C VAL A 104 8.59 5.27 2.58
N LYS A 105 9.62 5.94 2.06
CA LYS A 105 10.80 5.33 1.45
C LYS A 105 11.55 4.40 2.41
N GLU A 106 11.65 4.79 3.69
CA GLU A 106 12.28 3.98 4.75
C GLU A 106 11.61 2.60 4.92
N ILE A 107 10.31 2.49 4.63
CA ILE A 107 9.53 1.25 4.82
C ILE A 107 9.18 0.51 3.52
N ILE A 108 9.64 0.98 2.34
CA ILE A 108 9.41 0.30 1.05
C ILE A 108 9.75 -1.19 1.07
N PRO A 109 10.88 -1.65 1.65
CA PRO A 109 11.20 -3.08 1.69
C PRO A 109 10.14 -3.93 2.42
N ILE A 110 9.46 -3.35 3.42
CA ILE A 110 8.35 -3.98 4.14
C ILE A 110 7.06 -3.93 3.32
N ILE A 111 6.77 -2.78 2.70
CA ILE A 111 5.60 -2.61 1.84
C ILE A 111 5.63 -3.63 0.69
N CYS A 112 6.78 -3.77 0.03
CA CYS A 112 6.97 -4.76 -1.04
C CYS A 112 6.77 -6.20 -0.54
N ALA A 113 7.14 -6.51 0.70
CA ALA A 113 6.97 -7.85 1.28
C ALA A 113 5.49 -8.25 1.45
N CYS A 114 4.57 -7.28 1.43
CA CYS A 114 3.14 -7.54 1.52
C CYS A 114 2.56 -8.11 0.22
N TYR A 115 3.24 -7.95 -0.92
CA TYR A 115 2.78 -8.37 -2.25
C TYR A 115 3.34 -9.74 -2.64
N ASP A 116 2.51 -10.56 -3.29
CA ASP A 116 2.89 -11.89 -3.82
C ASP A 116 3.70 -11.84 -5.13
N LEU A 117 4.06 -10.64 -5.56
CA LEU A 117 4.76 -10.38 -6.81
C LEU A 117 5.94 -9.44 -6.60
N TYR A 118 6.88 -9.51 -7.53
CA TYR A 118 8.00 -8.58 -7.58
C TYR A 118 7.56 -7.25 -8.20
N LEU A 119 7.66 -6.16 -7.42
CA LEU A 119 7.37 -4.81 -7.90
C LEU A 119 8.55 -4.29 -8.75
N ASP A 120 8.36 -4.21 -10.06
CA ASP A 120 9.37 -3.73 -11.02
C ASP A 120 9.42 -2.19 -11.07
N ALA A 121 9.75 -1.58 -9.94
CA ALA A 121 9.97 -0.15 -9.79
C ALA A 121 11.01 0.11 -8.70
N ASP A 122 11.74 1.21 -8.81
CA ASP A 122 12.72 1.59 -7.80
C ASP A 122 12.06 2.16 -6.53
N ASP A 123 12.83 2.20 -5.43
CA ASP A 123 12.33 2.64 -4.13
C ASP A 123 11.77 4.08 -4.15
N ASP A 124 12.31 4.98 -4.99
CA ASP A 124 11.81 6.36 -5.11
C ASP A 124 10.46 6.40 -5.82
N THR A 125 10.34 5.69 -6.95
CA THR A 125 9.08 5.57 -7.69
C THR A 125 7.98 5.00 -6.80
N LEU A 126 8.26 3.92 -6.06
CA LEU A 126 7.29 3.31 -5.15
C LEU A 126 6.94 4.25 -3.97
N ALA A 127 7.91 4.98 -3.41
CA ALA A 127 7.64 5.91 -2.33
C ALA A 127 6.68 7.02 -2.74
N TRP A 128 6.86 7.61 -3.92
CA TRP A 128 5.94 8.60 -4.47
C TRP A 128 4.55 8.03 -4.73
N LEU A 129 4.49 6.87 -5.38
CA LEU A 129 3.26 6.14 -5.65
C LEU A 129 2.43 5.96 -4.36
N PHE A 130 3.03 5.31 -3.36
CA PHE A 130 2.34 5.00 -2.11
C PHE A 130 1.96 6.27 -1.34
N THR A 131 2.79 7.30 -1.38
CA THR A 131 2.51 8.58 -0.71
C THR A 131 1.30 9.28 -1.31
N ILE A 132 1.25 9.43 -2.64
CA ILE A 132 0.16 10.11 -3.35
C ILE A 132 -1.16 9.35 -3.12
N ASP A 133 -1.16 8.04 -3.32
CA ASP A 133 -2.35 7.19 -3.20
C ASP A 133 -2.89 7.18 -1.77
N SER A 134 -2.00 7.11 -0.78
CA SER A 134 -2.38 7.11 0.64
C SER A 134 -2.91 8.46 1.11
N LEU A 135 -2.26 9.57 0.74
CA LEU A 135 -2.74 10.91 1.09
C LEU A 135 -4.10 11.22 0.42
N PHE A 136 -4.29 10.77 -0.82
CA PHE A 136 -5.59 10.83 -1.48
C PHE A 136 -6.66 10.04 -0.71
N PHE A 137 -6.33 8.82 -0.27
CA PHE A 137 -7.26 7.99 0.49
C PHE A 137 -7.59 8.59 1.87
N ILE A 138 -6.61 9.18 2.56
CA ILE A 138 -6.78 9.92 3.83
C ILE A 138 -7.76 11.09 3.65
N ASP A 139 -7.56 11.92 2.62
CA ASP A 139 -8.43 13.05 2.31
C ASP A 139 -9.87 12.59 2.04
N LEU A 140 -10.01 11.52 1.25
CA LEU A 140 -11.30 10.93 0.91
C LEU A 140 -12.06 10.41 2.15
N LEU A 141 -11.38 9.64 3.01
CA LEU A 141 -11.97 9.14 4.26
C LEU A 141 -12.36 10.28 5.20
N GLY A 142 -11.57 11.35 5.25
CA GLY A 142 -11.91 12.58 5.95
C GLY A 142 -13.21 13.20 5.43
N ALA A 143 -13.31 13.40 4.12
CA ALA A 143 -14.53 13.94 3.49
C ALA A 143 -15.75 13.03 3.67
N TYR A 144 -15.57 11.71 3.59
CA TYR A 144 -16.65 10.73 3.80
C TYR A 144 -17.30 10.89 5.17
N ILE A 145 -16.48 11.02 6.22
CA ILE A 145 -16.95 10.97 7.61
C ILE A 145 -17.38 12.35 8.09
N ASP A 146 -16.59 13.36 7.78
CA ASP A 146 -16.79 14.70 8.34
C ASP A 146 -17.84 15.49 7.54
N GLN A 147 -18.00 15.18 6.23
CA GLN A 147 -18.89 15.92 5.32
C GLN A 147 -20.02 15.06 4.74
N GLN A 148 -20.10 13.76 5.09
CA GLN A 148 -21.09 12.80 4.57
C GLN A 148 -21.17 12.81 3.03
N VAL A 149 -20.05 13.08 2.36
CA VAL A 149 -19.99 13.09 0.91
C VAL A 149 -20.21 11.66 0.42
N ALA A 150 -21.21 11.48 -0.45
CA ALA A 150 -21.42 10.22 -1.13
C ALA A 150 -20.19 9.92 -2.01
N ILE A 151 -19.46 8.89 -1.63
CA ILE A 151 -18.29 8.42 -2.36
C ILE A 151 -18.67 7.11 -3.04
N ASP A 152 -18.33 7.00 -4.31
CA ASP A 152 -18.36 5.74 -5.03
C ASP A 152 -17.22 4.86 -4.49
N ALA A 153 -17.51 4.13 -3.42
CA ALA A 153 -16.56 3.30 -2.69
C ALA A 153 -16.13 2.06 -3.50
N LYS A 154 -16.75 1.81 -4.65
CA LYS A 154 -16.65 0.54 -5.37
C LYS A 154 -15.21 0.16 -5.69
N ASP A 155 -14.41 1.09 -6.20
CA ASP A 155 -13.01 0.81 -6.53
C ASP A 155 -12.15 0.56 -5.28
N PHE A 156 -12.46 1.21 -4.15
CA PHE A 156 -11.68 1.08 -2.91
C PHE A 156 -11.87 -0.27 -2.20
N ILE A 157 -12.92 -1.02 -2.55
CA ILE A 157 -13.21 -2.35 -2.01
C ILE A 157 -12.82 -3.48 -2.97
N MET A 158 -12.19 -3.18 -4.11
CA MET A 158 -11.77 -4.19 -5.09
C MET A 158 -10.48 -4.90 -4.67
N LEU A 159 -10.41 -6.19 -4.98
CA LEU A 159 -9.34 -7.05 -4.47
C LEU A 159 -7.95 -6.76 -5.05
N GLU A 160 -7.82 -6.26 -6.27
CA GLU A 160 -6.50 -5.87 -6.80
C GLU A 160 -6.12 -4.41 -6.50
N ASN A 161 -7.00 -3.65 -5.82
CA ASN A 161 -6.83 -2.22 -5.54
C ASN A 161 -6.40 -1.92 -4.10
N GLN A 162 -5.43 -2.67 -3.59
CA GLN A 162 -5.04 -2.65 -2.18
C GLN A 162 -3.70 -1.95 -1.96
N ILE A 163 -3.58 -1.26 -0.81
CA ILE A 163 -2.32 -0.75 -0.27
C ILE A 163 -2.16 -1.25 1.18
N PRO A 164 -0.95 -1.59 1.63
CA PRO A 164 -0.74 -2.00 3.02
C PRO A 164 -1.09 -0.88 4.03
N LEU A 165 -1.84 -1.21 5.09
CA LEU A 165 -2.27 -0.25 6.13
C LEU A 165 -1.08 0.47 6.80
N ILE A 166 0.07 -0.20 6.90
CA ILE A 166 1.31 0.37 7.44
C ILE A 166 1.71 1.68 6.75
N VAL A 167 1.43 1.84 5.45
CA VAL A 167 1.72 3.08 4.71
C VAL A 167 0.91 4.24 5.26
N LEU A 168 -0.39 4.03 5.49
CA LEU A 168 -1.30 5.02 6.04
C LEU A 168 -0.89 5.41 7.46
N LYS A 169 -0.54 4.42 8.29
CA LYS A 169 -0.05 4.64 9.66
C LYS A 169 1.22 5.49 9.67
N GLU A 170 2.18 5.17 8.80
CA GLU A 170 3.45 5.89 8.77
C GLU A 170 3.27 7.35 8.31
N ILE A 171 2.50 7.59 7.25
CA ILE A 171 2.18 8.94 6.79
C ILE A 171 1.51 9.74 7.90
N GLN A 172 0.53 9.15 8.59
CA GLN A 172 -0.20 9.84 9.64
C GLN A 172 0.69 10.25 10.82
N LYS A 173 1.68 9.42 11.21
CA LYS A 173 2.67 9.78 12.24
C LYS A 173 3.40 11.06 11.85
N VAL A 174 3.80 11.18 10.57
CA VAL A 174 4.46 12.38 10.05
C VAL A 174 3.53 13.59 10.10
N LEU A 175 2.29 13.45 9.62
CA LEU A 175 1.31 14.54 9.58
C LEU A 175 0.95 15.08 10.98
N SER A 176 1.03 14.23 12.01
CA SER A 176 0.61 14.56 13.37
C SER A 176 1.73 15.18 14.23
N GLY A 177 3.00 15.10 13.80
CA GLY A 177 4.16 15.68 14.50
C GLY A 177 4.60 14.98 15.79
N SER A 178 3.80 14.05 16.33
CA SER A 178 4.18 13.09 17.38
C SER A 178 3.21 11.90 17.39
N TYR A 179 3.70 10.73 17.83
CA TYR A 179 2.86 9.54 18.06
C TYR A 179 1.92 9.78 19.23
N ASP A 180 0.62 9.92 18.96
CA ASP A 180 -0.43 9.89 19.97
C ASP A 180 -1.28 8.66 19.69
N GLU A 181 -1.23 7.65 20.58
CA GLU A 181 -1.98 6.39 20.45
C GLU A 181 -3.48 6.65 20.23
N THR A 182 -4.02 7.75 20.76
CA THR A 182 -5.43 8.12 20.57
C THR A 182 -5.81 8.43 19.12
N GLN A 183 -4.85 8.76 18.26
CA GLN A 183 -5.06 9.04 16.83
C GLN A 183 -4.96 7.78 15.97
N GLU A 184 -4.26 6.73 16.42
CA GLU A 184 -4.23 5.44 15.75
C GLU A 184 -5.62 4.79 15.84
N ASP A 185 -6.22 4.80 17.04
CA ASP A 185 -7.60 4.37 17.29
C ASP A 185 -8.62 5.13 16.44
N PHE A 186 -8.35 6.41 16.14
CA PHE A 186 -9.26 7.25 15.36
C PHE A 186 -9.34 6.82 13.90
N TRP A 187 -8.21 6.54 13.24
CA TRP A 187 -8.21 6.09 11.84
C TRP A 187 -8.64 4.65 11.69
N GLU A 188 -8.25 3.78 12.62
CA GLU A 188 -8.79 2.41 12.67
C GLU A 188 -10.32 2.45 12.82
N SER A 189 -10.86 3.40 13.60
CA SER A 189 -12.30 3.62 13.70
C SER A 189 -12.91 4.17 12.41
N LYS A 190 -12.29 5.17 11.77
CA LYS A 190 -12.77 5.79 10.50
C LYS A 190 -12.78 4.77 9.36
N PHE A 191 -11.66 4.08 9.16
CA PHE A 191 -11.51 3.02 8.16
C PHE A 191 -12.41 1.83 8.49
N GLY A 192 -12.47 1.41 9.76
CA GLY A 192 -13.37 0.37 10.21
C GLY A 192 -14.85 0.70 9.96
N TYR A 193 -15.26 1.96 10.13
CA TYR A 193 -16.60 2.42 9.76
C TYR A 193 -16.83 2.36 8.24
N PHE A 194 -15.89 2.87 7.44
CA PHE A 194 -15.95 2.77 5.99
C PHE A 194 -16.12 1.32 5.51
N CYS A 195 -15.29 0.41 6.01
CA CYS A 195 -15.36 -1.01 5.69
C CYS A 195 -16.68 -1.63 6.16
N LYS A 196 -17.21 -1.28 7.34
CA LYS A 196 -18.54 -1.75 7.78
C LYS A 196 -19.67 -1.31 6.86
N CYS A 197 -19.56 -0.13 6.24
CA CYS A 197 -20.57 0.40 5.34
C CYS A 197 -20.50 -0.22 3.93
N HIS A 198 -19.29 -0.45 3.42
CA HIS A 198 -19.07 -0.74 1.99
C HIS A 198 -18.46 -2.11 1.69
N SER A 199 -17.75 -2.72 2.64
CA SER A 199 -17.11 -4.01 2.41
C SER A 199 -18.18 -5.10 2.20
N PRO A 200 -18.06 -5.92 1.15
CA PRO A 200 -18.92 -7.08 0.96
C PRO A 200 -18.54 -8.24 1.90
N PHE A 201 -17.41 -8.12 2.60
CA PHE A 201 -16.88 -9.16 3.48
C PHE A 201 -17.23 -8.91 4.95
N ILE A 202 -17.42 -10.00 5.69
CA ILE A 202 -17.56 -9.96 7.14
C ILE A 202 -16.19 -9.65 7.73
N LEU A 203 -16.06 -8.47 8.33
CA LEU A 203 -14.84 -8.08 9.04
C LEU A 203 -14.70 -8.92 10.31
N SER A 204 -13.55 -9.57 10.51
CA SER A 204 -13.24 -10.27 11.75
C SER A 204 -13.26 -9.28 12.92
N LYS A 205 -13.88 -9.67 14.04
CA LYS A 205 -13.88 -8.88 15.28
C LYS A 205 -12.61 -9.12 16.12
N GLU A 206 -11.80 -10.08 15.72
CA GLU A 206 -10.59 -10.49 16.44
C GLU A 206 -9.40 -9.69 15.91
N LYS A 207 -8.60 -9.12 16.83
CA LYS A 207 -7.21 -8.81 16.54
C LYS A 207 -6.58 -10.14 16.11
N ILE A 208 -6.18 -10.25 14.86
CA ILE A 208 -5.39 -11.38 14.42
C ILE A 208 -4.03 -11.18 15.07
N ASP A 209 -3.83 -11.77 16.24
CA ASP A 209 -2.50 -11.92 16.82
C ASP A 209 -1.74 -12.86 15.89
N LEU A 210 -0.99 -12.28 14.95
CA LEU A 210 -0.04 -13.02 14.12
C LEU A 210 1.17 -13.36 14.98
N VAL A 211 0.97 -14.33 15.87
CA VAL A 211 2.05 -14.99 16.60
C VAL A 211 2.04 -16.44 16.14
N GLU A 212 3.00 -16.78 15.27
CA GLU A 212 3.79 -18.02 15.32
C GLU A 212 5.10 -17.85 14.55
#